data_AF-A0A966PSK2-F1
#
_entry.id   AF-A0A966PSK2-F1
#
_cell.length_a   1.000
_cell.length_b   1.000
_cell.length_c   1.000
_cell.angle_alpha   90.00
_cell.angle_beta   90.00
_cell.angle_gamma   90.00
#
_symmetry.space_group_name_H-M   'P 1'
#
loop_
_entity.id
_entity.type
_entity.pdbx_description
1 polymer ?
#
loop_
_entity_poly.entity_id
_entity_poly.type
_entity_poly.pdbx_seq_one_letter_code
_entity_poly.pdbx_strand_id
1 'polypeptide(L)'
;MLMRRIAYRSSMFVMAIASVVALWEIYKIVGPQDGGKLFGVSILPRANNTAMPHVWDMLSRYNRPEVRGSDTKIWSVVLSGTLFSLRLSLVGFFMGTTIGVGLAVLMSRYKVVQRGLLPYLVMSQTVPLIALAPLVVSWGGKLEIGSFVWPRWLSASILGTFLAFFPIAVGTLRGLASAPAAAVELM
;
A
#
# COMPACT_ATOMS: atom_id res chain seq x y z
N MET A 1 18.17 -16.22 -22.56
CA MET A 1 18.86 -15.42 -21.52
C MET A 1 17.92 -14.91 -20.41
N LEU A 2 16.71 -14.42 -20.73
CA LEU A 2 15.73 -13.91 -19.75
C LEU A 2 15.32 -14.94 -18.67
N MET A 3 15.03 -16.18 -19.07
CA MET A 3 14.56 -17.24 -18.17
C MET A 3 15.60 -17.64 -17.11
N ARG A 4 16.89 -17.66 -17.49
CA ARG A 4 18.02 -17.90 -16.57
C ARG A 4 18.17 -16.76 -15.55
N ARG A 5 17.87 -15.52 -15.94
CA ARG A 5 17.91 -14.33 -15.07
C ARG A 5 16.77 -14.32 -14.07
N ILE A 6 15.57 -14.72 -14.48
CA ILE A 6 14.40 -14.87 -13.59
C ILE A 6 14.66 -16.00 -12.59
N ALA A 7 15.09 -17.18 -13.06
CA ALA A 7 15.40 -18.30 -12.19
C ALA A 7 16.48 -17.96 -11.15
N TYR A 8 17.54 -17.26 -11.56
CA TYR A 8 18.58 -16.81 -10.65
C TYR A 8 18.06 -15.82 -9.59
N ARG A 9 17.22 -14.85 -9.99
CA ARG A 9 16.63 -13.90 -9.04
C ARG A 9 15.67 -14.56 -8.06
N SER A 10 14.82 -15.46 -8.52
CA SER A 10 13.92 -16.23 -7.66
C SER A 10 14.71 -17.13 -6.70
N SER A 11 15.76 -17.79 -7.18
CA SER A 11 16.66 -18.59 -6.35
C SER A 11 17.37 -17.74 -5.30
N MET A 12 17.92 -16.58 -5.67
CA MET A 12 18.53 -15.64 -4.73
C MET A 12 17.54 -15.15 -3.67
N PHE A 13 16.29 -14.88 -4.04
CA PHE A 13 15.26 -14.46 -3.10
C PHE A 13 14.93 -15.56 -2.07
N VAL A 14 14.75 -16.79 -2.53
CA VAL A 14 14.51 -17.93 -1.64
C VAL A 14 15.72 -18.17 -0.73
N MET A 15 16.94 -18.11 -1.27
CA MET A 15 18.16 -18.23 -0.47
C MET A 15 18.28 -17.10 0.56
N ALA A 16 17.91 -15.86 0.22
CA ALA A 16 17.93 -14.75 1.16
C ALA A 16 16.96 -14.98 2.34
N ILE A 17 15.72 -15.42 2.06
CA ILE A 17 14.75 -15.77 3.11
C ILE A 17 15.28 -16.93 3.96
N ALA A 18 15.79 -17.99 3.33
CA ALA A 18 16.35 -19.13 4.04
C ALA A 18 17.52 -18.73 4.95
N SER A 19 18.40 -17.83 4.48
CA SER A 19 19.50 -17.29 5.28
C SER A 19 19.00 -16.50 6.49
N VAL A 20 17.97 -15.66 6.33
CA VAL A 20 17.37 -14.91 7.45
C VAL A 20 16.75 -15.87 8.47
N VAL A 21 16.00 -16.87 8.01
CA VAL A 21 15.41 -17.91 8.88
C VAL A 21 16.50 -18.70 9.60
N ALA A 22 17.57 -19.09 8.89
CA ALA A 22 18.69 -19.81 9.48
C ALA A 22 19.40 -18.97 10.54
N LEU A 23 19.70 -17.69 10.25
CA LEU A 23 20.29 -16.77 11.22
C LEU A 23 19.41 -16.60 12.46
N TRP A 24 18.09 -16.52 12.27
CA TRP A 24 17.11 -16.44 13.36
C TRP A 24 17.15 -17.69 14.26
N GLU A 25 17.03 -18.88 13.65
CA GLU A 25 17.04 -20.15 14.40
C GLU A 25 18.39 -20.41 15.07
N ILE A 26 19.50 -20.09 14.41
CA ILE A 26 20.86 -20.21 14.98
C ILE A 26 21.02 -19.28 16.18
N TYR A 27 20.63 -18.01 16.07
CA TYR A 27 20.73 -17.06 17.17
C TYR A 27 19.88 -17.50 18.36
N LYS A 28 18.70 -18.06 18.10
CA LYS A 28 17.84 -18.60 19.16
C LYS A 28 18.49 -19.78 19.90
N ILE A 29 19.15 -20.68 19.18
CA ILE A 29 19.80 -21.86 19.77
C ILE A 29 21.05 -21.46 20.57
N VAL A 30 21.84 -20.51 20.07
CA VAL A 30 23.14 -20.12 20.64
C VAL A 30 23.02 -18.98 21.65
N GLY A 31 21.96 -18.17 21.57
CA GLY A 31 21.81 -16.93 22.32
C GLY A 31 21.51 -17.13 23.81
N PRO A 32 21.93 -16.19 24.69
CA PRO A 32 21.62 -16.24 26.11
C PRO A 32 20.11 -16.14 26.38
N GLN A 33 19.55 -17.05 27.20
CA GLN A 33 18.12 -17.06 27.50
C GLN A 33 17.64 -15.82 28.27
N ASP A 34 18.48 -15.28 29.15
CA ASP A 34 18.18 -14.08 29.95
C ASP A 34 18.69 -12.77 29.32
N GLY A 35 19.37 -12.87 28.17
CA GLY A 35 20.08 -11.78 27.51
C GLY A 35 21.44 -11.51 28.15
N GLY A 36 22.44 -11.20 27.33
CA GLY A 36 23.78 -10.89 27.80
C GLY A 36 23.79 -9.52 28.49
N LYS A 37 24.13 -9.50 29.79
CA LYS A 37 24.30 -8.26 30.56
C LYS A 37 25.80 -7.97 30.74
N LEU A 38 26.23 -6.77 30.38
CA LEU A 38 27.57 -6.26 30.67
C LEU A 38 27.40 -4.99 31.51
N PHE A 39 28.04 -4.93 32.69
CA PHE A 39 27.91 -3.80 33.62
C PHE A 39 26.46 -3.39 33.94
N GLY A 40 25.53 -4.36 33.99
CA GLY A 40 24.11 -4.11 34.25
C GLY A 40 23.27 -3.64 33.05
N VAL A 41 23.90 -3.42 31.89
CA VAL A 41 23.22 -3.07 30.63
C VAL A 41 23.04 -4.33 29.77
N SER A 42 21.81 -4.60 29.30
CA SER A 42 21.55 -5.70 28.36
C SER A 42 22.10 -5.33 26.98
N ILE A 43 23.19 -6.00 26.58
CA ILE A 43 23.83 -5.82 25.27
C ILE A 43 23.30 -6.82 24.24
N LEU A 44 22.94 -8.04 24.67
CA LEU A 44 22.41 -9.08 23.78
C LEU A 44 20.92 -9.35 24.01
N PRO A 45 20.09 -9.43 22.94
CA PRO A 45 18.68 -9.80 23.05
C PRO A 45 18.48 -11.19 23.64
N ARG A 46 17.39 -11.35 24.39
CA ARG A 46 17.01 -12.62 25.05
C ARG A 46 16.55 -13.65 24.02
N ALA A 47 17.10 -14.87 24.09
CA ALA A 47 16.78 -15.97 23.20
C ALA A 47 15.70 -16.93 23.75
N ASN A 48 14.83 -16.46 24.65
CA ASN A 48 13.76 -17.31 25.21
C ASN A 48 12.53 -17.39 24.28
N ASN A 49 11.68 -18.40 24.46
CA ASN A 49 10.52 -18.66 23.59
C ASN A 49 9.46 -17.53 23.59
N THR A 50 9.49 -16.65 24.58
CA THR A 50 8.57 -15.51 24.69
C THR A 50 9.06 -14.33 23.85
N ALA A 51 10.35 -14.03 23.88
CA ALA A 51 10.96 -12.94 23.12
C ALA A 51 11.26 -13.35 21.66
N MET A 52 11.65 -14.61 21.45
CA MET A 52 12.04 -15.16 20.16
C MET A 52 11.39 -16.55 19.97
N PRO A 53 10.13 -16.65 19.53
CA PRO A 53 9.50 -17.93 19.19
C PRO A 53 10.17 -18.58 17.95
N HIS A 54 10.01 -19.89 17.74
CA HIS A 54 10.55 -20.52 16.52
C HIS A 54 9.71 -20.09 15.32
N VAL A 55 10.31 -20.10 14.13
CA VAL A 55 9.58 -19.77 12.90
C VAL A 55 8.39 -20.72 12.69
N TRP A 56 8.54 -22.00 13.04
CA TRP A 56 7.45 -22.97 13.00
C TRP A 56 6.31 -22.64 13.97
N ASP A 57 6.62 -22.09 15.14
CA ASP A 57 5.61 -21.64 16.11
C ASP A 57 4.86 -20.42 15.56
N MET A 58 5.56 -19.52 14.87
CA MET A 58 4.95 -18.36 14.21
C MET A 58 4.02 -18.79 13.07
N LEU A 59 4.47 -19.74 12.22
CA LEU A 59 3.68 -20.22 11.09
C LEU A 59 2.44 -21.00 11.54
N SER A 60 2.58 -21.87 12.54
CA SER A 60 1.45 -22.64 13.06
C SER A 60 0.39 -21.78 13.76
N ARG A 61 0.75 -20.60 14.29
CA ARG A 61 -0.20 -19.63 14.87
C ARG A 61 -1.25 -19.15 13.87
N TYR A 62 -0.93 -19.07 12.58
CA TYR A 62 -1.92 -18.66 11.57
C TYR A 62 -3.15 -19.56 11.49
N ASN A 63 -3.03 -20.83 11.88
CA ASN A 63 -4.14 -21.79 11.88
C ASN A 63 -4.91 -21.83 13.22
N ARG A 64 -4.49 -21.03 14.22
CA ARG A 64 -5.18 -20.90 15.51
C ARG A 64 -6.34 -19.89 15.39
N PRO A 65 -7.37 -20.03 16.24
CA PRO A 65 -8.46 -19.06 16.29
C PRO A 65 -7.95 -17.70 16.79
N GLU A 66 -8.46 -16.62 16.20
CA GLU A 66 -8.07 -15.24 16.55
C GLU A 66 -8.51 -14.87 17.97
N VAL A 67 -9.77 -15.18 18.29
CA VAL A 67 -10.40 -14.89 19.58
C VAL A 67 -10.76 -16.22 20.24
N ARG A 68 -10.59 -16.31 21.57
CA ARG A 68 -11.00 -17.48 22.35
C ARG A 68 -12.50 -17.72 22.13
N GLY A 69 -12.86 -18.90 21.62
CA GLY A 69 -14.25 -19.27 21.34
C GLY A 69 -14.77 -18.89 19.95
N SER A 70 -13.94 -18.32 19.07
CA SER A 70 -14.27 -18.12 17.66
C SER A 70 -13.71 -19.24 16.79
N ASP A 71 -14.46 -19.66 15.77
CA ASP A 71 -13.96 -20.57 14.73
C ASP A 71 -13.15 -19.83 13.64
N THR A 72 -13.07 -18.49 13.70
CA THR A 72 -12.31 -17.69 12.74
C THR A 72 -10.81 -17.83 12.97
N LYS A 73 -10.14 -18.41 11.98
CA LYS A 73 -8.68 -18.59 11.99
C LYS A 73 -7.97 -17.29 11.63
N ILE A 74 -6.80 -17.05 12.23
CA ILE A 74 -6.00 -15.84 12.00
C ILE A 74 -5.69 -15.63 10.50
N TRP A 75 -5.34 -16.69 9.76
CA TRP A 75 -5.06 -16.54 8.32
C TRP A 75 -6.26 -16.00 7.54
N SER A 76 -7.49 -16.40 7.91
CA SER A 76 -8.71 -16.00 7.21
C SER A 76 -9.03 -14.52 7.45
N VAL A 77 -8.73 -14.04 8.65
CA VAL A 77 -8.90 -12.63 9.06
C VAL A 77 -7.87 -11.76 8.35
N VAL A 78 -6.61 -12.18 8.32
CA VAL A 78 -5.53 -11.49 7.61
C VAL A 78 -5.82 -11.42 6.11
N LEU A 79 -6.27 -12.52 5.51
CA LEU A 79 -6.64 -12.55 4.10
C LEU A 79 -7.83 -11.63 3.81
N SER A 80 -8.87 -11.69 4.65
CA SER A 80 -10.06 -10.84 4.51
C SER A 80 -9.70 -9.36 4.64
N GLY A 81 -8.86 -8.99 5.61
CA GLY A 81 -8.36 -7.62 5.79
C GLY A 81 -7.51 -7.16 4.61
N THR A 82 -6.67 -8.03 4.08
CA THR A 82 -5.83 -7.75 2.89
C THR A 82 -6.70 -7.53 1.66
N LEU A 83 -7.68 -8.40 1.40
CA LEU A 83 -8.62 -8.27 0.28
C LEU A 83 -9.50 -7.03 0.43
N PHE A 84 -9.91 -6.70 1.66
CA PHE A 84 -10.64 -5.48 1.94
C PHE A 84 -9.80 -4.25 1.57
N SER A 85 -8.59 -4.11 2.12
CA SER A 85 -7.69 -2.99 1.79
C SER A 85 -7.38 -2.93 0.29
N LEU A 86 -7.13 -4.07 -0.35
CA LEU A 86 -6.90 -4.15 -1.79
C LEU A 86 -8.10 -3.63 -2.59
N ARG A 87 -9.33 -4.02 -2.22
CA ARG A 87 -10.55 -3.51 -2.84
C ARG A 87 -10.65 -1.99 -2.72
N LEU A 88 -10.43 -1.43 -1.53
CA LEU A 88 -10.46 0.02 -1.32
C LEU A 88 -9.41 0.73 -2.20
N SER A 89 -8.19 0.20 -2.24
CA SER A 89 -7.10 0.72 -3.06
C SER A 89 -7.42 0.63 -4.56
N LEU A 90 -7.99 -0.47 -5.03
CA LEU A 90 -8.35 -0.65 -6.44
C LEU A 90 -9.46 0.32 -6.87
N VAL A 91 -10.50 0.47 -6.05
CA VAL A 91 -11.59 1.41 -6.34
C VAL A 91 -11.07 2.84 -6.35
N GLY A 92 -10.28 3.22 -5.34
CA GLY A 92 -9.66 4.55 -5.28
C GLY A 92 -8.69 4.81 -6.44
N PHE A 93 -7.88 3.82 -6.81
CA PHE A 93 -6.98 3.91 -7.95
C PHE A 93 -7.74 4.05 -9.27
N PHE A 94 -8.81 3.27 -9.48
CA PHE A 94 -9.60 3.35 -10.70
C PHE A 94 -10.28 4.71 -10.86
N MET A 95 -10.92 5.21 -9.80
CA MET A 95 -11.51 6.56 -9.80
C MET A 95 -10.44 7.64 -10.00
N GLY A 96 -9.30 7.55 -9.29
CA GLY A 96 -8.19 8.48 -9.43
C GLY A 96 -7.56 8.45 -10.82
N THR A 97 -7.47 7.28 -11.43
CA THR A 97 -7.00 7.11 -12.81
C THR A 97 -7.95 7.77 -13.79
N THR A 98 -9.25 7.51 -13.65
CA THR A 98 -10.27 8.06 -14.54
C THR A 98 -10.25 9.59 -14.50
N ILE A 99 -10.24 10.18 -13.29
CA ILE A 99 -10.17 11.63 -13.10
C ILE A 99 -8.82 12.17 -13.60
N GLY A 100 -7.71 11.56 -13.20
CA GLY A 100 -6.37 12.03 -13.53
C GLY A 100 -6.09 12.00 -15.03
N VAL A 101 -6.42 10.91 -15.70
CA VAL A 101 -6.30 10.78 -17.16
C VAL A 101 -7.23 11.77 -17.87
N GLY A 102 -8.49 11.90 -17.42
CA GLY A 102 -9.42 12.89 -17.99
C GLY A 102 -8.89 14.33 -17.92
N LEU A 103 -8.35 14.72 -16.75
CA LEU A 103 -7.71 16.02 -16.57
C LEU A 103 -6.46 16.17 -17.45
N ALA A 104 -5.63 15.14 -17.55
CA ALA A 104 -4.43 15.15 -18.38
C ALA A 104 -4.75 15.36 -19.86
N VAL A 105 -5.76 14.65 -20.39
CA VAL A 105 -6.22 14.81 -21.77
C VAL A 105 -6.74 16.23 -22.01
N LEU A 106 -7.54 16.76 -21.10
CA LEU A 106 -8.08 18.12 -21.21
C LEU A 106 -6.96 19.18 -21.19
N MET A 107 -6.00 19.05 -20.28
CA MET A 107 -4.83 19.94 -20.20
C MET A 107 -3.92 19.80 -21.43
N SER A 108 -3.76 18.58 -21.95
CA SER A 108 -2.97 18.33 -23.17
C SER A 108 -3.59 18.99 -24.40
N ARG A 109 -4.92 19.06 -24.47
CA ARG A 109 -5.62 19.67 -25.59
C ARG A 109 -5.65 21.20 -25.50
N TYR A 110 -5.79 21.76 -24.30
CA TYR A 110 -5.98 23.20 -24.10
C TYR A 110 -4.93 23.80 -23.16
N LYS A 111 -3.97 24.56 -23.73
CA LYS A 111 -2.92 25.26 -22.96
C LYS A 111 -3.47 26.21 -21.89
N VAL A 112 -4.64 26.82 -22.12
CA VAL A 112 -5.31 27.67 -21.13
C VAL A 112 -5.75 26.84 -19.92
N VAL A 113 -6.35 25.67 -20.14
CA VAL A 113 -6.76 24.77 -19.07
C VAL A 113 -5.56 24.23 -18.31
N GLN A 114 -4.49 23.86 -19.01
CA GLN A 114 -3.23 23.46 -18.37
C GLN A 114 -2.70 24.54 -17.42
N ARG A 115 -2.55 25.78 -17.91
CA ARG A 115 -2.06 26.90 -17.09
C ARG A 115 -2.99 27.22 -15.92
N GLY A 116 -4.30 27.09 -16.12
CA GLY A 116 -5.30 27.33 -15.08
C GLY A 116 -5.36 26.25 -14.01
N LEU A 117 -5.30 24.96 -14.39
CA LEU A 117 -5.47 23.84 -13.45
C LEU A 117 -4.19 23.44 -12.72
N LEU A 118 -3.02 23.62 -13.33
CA LEU A 118 -1.75 23.21 -12.71
C LEU A 118 -1.54 23.78 -11.28
N PRO A 119 -1.81 25.07 -11.00
CA PRO A 119 -1.70 25.60 -9.64
C PRO A 119 -2.62 24.87 -8.64
N TYR A 120 -3.87 24.60 -9.03
CA TYR A 120 -4.82 23.88 -8.16
C TYR A 120 -4.43 22.42 -7.95
N LEU A 121 -3.90 21.76 -8.98
CA LEU A 121 -3.35 20.41 -8.87
C LEU A 121 -2.21 20.37 -7.87
N VAL A 122 -1.28 21.33 -7.92
CA VAL A 122 -0.17 21.40 -6.96
C VAL A 122 -0.67 21.75 -5.56
N MET A 123 -1.61 22.71 -5.43
CA MET A 123 -2.22 23.06 -4.13
C MET A 123 -2.95 21.88 -3.49
N SER A 124 -3.55 20.99 -4.26
CA SER A 124 -4.21 19.81 -3.70
C SER A 124 -3.26 18.95 -2.85
N GLN A 125 -1.96 18.91 -3.21
CA GLN A 125 -0.97 18.09 -2.51
C GLN A 125 -0.48 18.71 -1.20
N THR A 126 -0.81 19.98 -0.94
CA THR A 126 -0.47 20.64 0.32
C THR A 126 -1.48 20.34 1.41
N VAL A 127 -2.67 19.83 1.04
CA VAL A 127 -3.72 19.50 2.00
C VAL A 127 -3.40 18.17 2.70
N PRO A 128 -3.23 18.14 4.04
CA PRO A 128 -2.95 16.90 4.75
C PRO A 128 -4.12 15.93 4.65
N LEU A 129 -3.85 14.68 4.26
CA LEU A 129 -4.89 13.66 4.11
C LEU A 129 -5.66 13.41 5.41
N ILE A 130 -4.98 13.50 6.55
CA ILE A 130 -5.58 13.33 7.89
C ILE A 130 -6.65 14.40 8.19
N ALA A 131 -6.52 15.60 7.62
CA ALA A 131 -7.51 16.67 7.77
C ALA A 131 -8.72 16.47 6.85
N LEU A 132 -8.53 15.85 5.68
CA LEU A 132 -9.61 15.53 4.75
C LEU A 132 -10.47 14.36 5.21
N ALA A 133 -9.87 13.37 5.88
CA ALA A 133 -10.57 12.15 6.30
C ALA A 133 -11.92 12.39 7.02
N PRO A 134 -11.99 13.21 8.10
CA PRO A 134 -13.26 13.46 8.78
C PRO A 134 -14.28 14.19 7.89
N LEU A 135 -13.84 15.08 6.99
CA LEU A 135 -14.72 15.79 6.07
C LEU A 135 -15.39 14.83 5.09
N VAL A 136 -14.62 13.94 4.47
CA VAL A 136 -15.12 12.94 3.51
C VAL A 136 -16.02 11.89 4.20
N VAL A 137 -15.73 11.53 5.45
CA VAL A 137 -16.63 10.64 6.23
C VAL A 137 -17.95 11.35 6.55
N SER A 138 -17.90 12.65 6.88
CA SER A 138 -19.11 13.43 7.18
C SER A 138 -20.06 13.56 5.99
N TRP A 139 -19.53 13.56 4.76
CA TRP A 139 -20.34 13.58 3.54
C TRP A 139 -21.27 12.37 3.46
N GLY A 140 -20.82 11.19 3.89
CA GLY A 140 -21.65 9.99 3.88
C GLY A 140 -22.85 10.02 4.85
N GLY A 141 -22.82 10.91 5.85
CA GLY A 141 -23.96 11.14 6.75
C GLY A 141 -24.86 12.31 6.35
N LYS A 142 -24.47 13.11 5.34
CA LYS A 142 -25.19 14.33 4.93
C LYS A 142 -25.69 14.29 3.49
N LEU A 143 -25.04 13.51 2.62
CA LEU A 143 -25.41 13.36 1.22
C LEU A 143 -26.40 12.21 1.08
N GLU A 144 -27.69 12.53 1.06
CA GLU A 144 -28.75 11.59 0.69
C GLU A 144 -29.01 11.69 -0.82
N ILE A 145 -28.43 10.77 -1.59
CA ILE A 145 -28.67 10.68 -3.04
C ILE A 145 -29.72 9.59 -3.28
N GLY A 146 -30.99 9.94 -3.12
CA GLY A 146 -32.10 9.00 -3.27
C GLY A 146 -31.99 7.81 -2.30
N SER A 147 -32.07 6.58 -2.81
CA SER A 147 -31.94 5.36 -2.01
C SER A 147 -30.49 4.91 -1.78
N PHE A 148 -29.49 5.67 -2.24
CA PHE A 148 -28.09 5.30 -2.11
C PHE A 148 -27.56 5.59 -0.70
N VAL A 149 -27.23 4.52 0.04
CA VAL A 149 -26.59 4.62 1.35
C VAL A 149 -25.09 4.68 1.17
N TRP A 150 -24.46 5.75 1.66
CA TRP A 150 -23.01 5.93 1.56
C TRP A 150 -22.27 4.93 2.47
N PRO A 151 -21.54 3.96 1.91
CA PRO A 151 -20.87 2.99 2.73
C PRO A 151 -19.56 3.57 3.26
N ARG A 152 -19.20 3.26 4.51
CA ARG A 152 -17.97 3.78 5.16
C ARG A 152 -16.70 3.51 4.36
N TRP A 153 -16.62 2.39 3.66
CA TRP A 153 -15.47 2.04 2.82
C TRP A 153 -15.30 2.95 1.59
N LEU A 154 -16.37 3.59 1.13
CA LEU A 154 -16.32 4.52 0.00
C LEU A 154 -15.54 5.78 0.36
N SER A 155 -15.69 6.28 1.59
CA SER A 155 -14.91 7.44 2.07
C SER A 155 -13.40 7.16 2.01
N ALA A 156 -12.96 5.97 2.44
CA ALA A 156 -11.56 5.57 2.31
C ALA A 156 -11.10 5.45 0.84
N SER A 157 -11.97 4.97 -0.05
CA SER A 157 -11.69 4.88 -1.48
C SER A 157 -11.59 6.26 -2.15
N ILE A 158 -12.38 7.24 -1.71
CA ILE A 158 -12.31 8.64 -2.17
C ILE A 158 -11.02 9.30 -1.70
N LEU A 159 -10.57 9.03 -0.47
CA LEU A 159 -9.26 9.47 -0.01
C LEU A 159 -8.13 8.85 -0.85
N GLY A 160 -8.25 7.55 -1.19
CA GLY A 160 -7.33 6.90 -2.12
C GLY A 160 -7.36 7.52 -3.54
N THR A 161 -8.53 7.95 -4.00
CA THR A 161 -8.71 8.70 -5.25
C THR A 161 -7.96 10.02 -5.21
N PHE A 162 -8.08 10.75 -4.10
CA PHE A 162 -7.36 12.01 -3.85
C PHE A 162 -5.84 11.81 -3.82
N LEU A 163 -5.35 10.68 -3.33
CA LEU A 163 -3.91 10.37 -3.38
C LEU A 163 -3.44 10.01 -4.80
N ALA A 164 -4.28 9.28 -5.55
CA ALA A 164 -3.91 8.76 -6.87
C ALA A 164 -4.04 9.78 -8.01
N PHE A 165 -5.01 10.70 -7.97
CA PHE A 165 -5.35 11.52 -9.14
C PHE A 165 -4.21 12.43 -9.59
N PHE A 166 -3.47 13.05 -8.66
CA PHE A 166 -2.42 14.03 -8.99
C PHE A 166 -1.22 13.41 -9.73
N PRO A 167 -0.54 12.37 -9.20
CA PRO A 167 0.58 11.76 -9.90
C PRO A 167 0.13 11.16 -11.24
N ILE A 168 -1.10 10.64 -11.33
CA ILE A 168 -1.65 10.13 -12.58
C ILE A 168 -1.90 11.28 -13.58
N ALA A 169 -2.50 12.39 -13.16
CA ALA A 169 -2.75 13.55 -14.02
C ALA A 169 -1.44 14.13 -14.58
N VAL A 170 -0.46 14.39 -13.71
CA VAL A 170 0.82 14.98 -14.12
C VAL A 170 1.65 13.99 -14.95
N GLY A 171 1.70 12.72 -14.54
CA GLY A 171 2.40 11.67 -15.27
C GLY A 171 1.83 11.44 -16.65
N THR A 172 0.50 11.35 -16.76
CA THR A 172 -0.19 11.19 -18.05
C THR A 172 -0.01 12.42 -18.94
N LEU A 173 -0.14 13.63 -18.40
CA LEU A 173 0.08 14.86 -19.17
C LEU A 173 1.50 14.93 -19.74
N ARG A 174 2.52 14.60 -18.92
CA ARG A 174 3.92 14.52 -19.38
C ARG A 174 4.11 13.44 -20.44
N GLY A 175 3.47 12.28 -20.26
CA GLY A 175 3.49 11.20 -21.25
C GLY A 175 2.90 11.62 -22.60
N LEU A 176 1.72 12.24 -22.58
CA LEU A 176 1.07 12.77 -23.79
C LEU A 176 1.91 13.84 -24.48
N ALA A 177 2.57 14.71 -23.71
CA ALA A 177 3.43 15.77 -24.23
C ALA A 177 4.83 15.29 -24.69
N SER A 178 5.18 14.01 -24.47
CA SER A 178 6.50 13.48 -24.82
C SER A 178 6.64 13.01 -26.27
N ALA A 179 5.54 12.99 -27.03
CA ALA A 179 5.55 12.58 -28.43
C ALA A 179 6.43 13.52 -29.29
N PRO A 180 7.34 12.99 -30.15
CA PRO A 180 8.16 13.81 -31.02
C PRO A 180 7.30 14.68 -31.96
N ALA A 181 7.70 15.94 -32.16
CA ALA A 181 6.96 16.88 -33.02
C ALA A 181 6.72 16.32 -34.43
N ALA A 182 7.72 15.65 -35.02
CA ALA A 182 7.60 15.02 -36.33
C ALA A 182 6.47 13.96 -36.41
N ALA A 183 6.18 13.24 -35.32
CA ALA A 183 5.09 12.27 -35.29
C ALA A 183 3.72 12.94 -35.19
N VAL A 184 3.65 14.13 -34.56
CA VAL A 184 2.42 14.92 -34.42
C VAL A 184 2.10 15.67 -35.72
N GLU A 185 3.12 16.14 -36.45
CA GLU A 185 2.96 16.84 -37.74
C GLU A 185 2.46 15.94 -38.88
N LEU A 186 2.54 14.61 -38.72
CA LEU A 186 2.07 13.62 -39.70
C LEU A 186 0.60 13.20 -39.50
N MET A 187 -0.07 13.67 -38.43
CA MET A 187 -1.49 13.42 -38.13
C MET A 187 -2.37 14.58 -38.57
#